data_AF-A0A833DCI6-F1
#
_entry.id   AF-A0A833DCI6-F1
#
_cell.length_a   1.000
_cell.length_b   1.000
_cell.length_c   1.000
_cell.angle_alpha   90.00
_cell.angle_beta   90.00
_cell.angle_gamma   90.00
#
_symmetry.space_group_name_H-M   'P 1'
#
loop_
_entity.id
_entity.type
_entity.pdbx_description
1 polymer ?
#
loop_
_entity_poly.entity_id
_entity_poly.type
_entity_poly.pdbx_seq_one_letter_code
_entity_poly.pdbx_strand_id
1 'polypeptide(L)'
;MNFVFSDVGEEGAEPSIGVTSSGCIFFIAFEKPMRSCDHGETWVDTSDITQAFFTNDPYGWVDPITDRVFNIHMMGLWTTWIGWSDDDGETWAA
;
A
#
# COMPACT_ATOMS: atom_id res chain seq x y z
N MET A 1 20.81 1.53 -20.44
CA MET A 1 19.64 1.61 -19.53
C MET A 1 20.18 1.35 -18.15
N ASN A 2 19.98 2.27 -17.20
CA ASN A 2 20.38 2.06 -15.81
C ASN A 2 19.14 1.58 -15.05
N PHE A 3 19.27 0.47 -14.35
CA PHE A 3 18.23 -0.05 -13.47
C PHE A 3 18.57 0.30 -12.04
N VAL A 4 17.58 0.77 -11.29
CA VAL A 4 17.68 0.93 -9.84
C VAL A 4 16.95 -0.24 -9.22
N PHE A 5 17.63 -0.97 -8.34
CA PHE A 5 17.02 -2.00 -7.52
C PHE A 5 16.76 -1.39 -6.15
N SER A 6 15.51 -1.49 -5.68
CA SER A 6 15.09 -1.00 -4.38
C SER A 6 14.46 -2.15 -3.62
N ASP A 7 14.96 -2.40 -2.42
CA ASP A 7 14.40 -3.39 -1.50
C ASP A 7 13.33 -2.69 -0.65
N VAL A 8 12.10 -3.15 -0.78
CA VAL A 8 10.95 -2.61 -0.04
C VAL A 8 10.99 -3.03 1.43
N GLY A 9 11.71 -4.12 1.76
CA GLY A 9 11.75 -4.70 3.10
C GLY A 9 10.54 -5.56 3.45
N GLU A 10 9.71 -5.92 2.46
CA GLU A 10 8.55 -6.81 2.60
C GLU A 10 8.52 -7.86 1.48
N GLU A 11 8.01 -9.05 1.80
CA GLU A 11 7.84 -10.11 0.79
C GLU A 11 6.69 -9.77 -0.17
N GLY A 12 6.83 -10.16 -1.44
CA GLY A 12 5.92 -9.74 -2.50
C GLY A 12 4.90 -10.81 -2.91
N ALA A 13 4.14 -11.39 -1.97
CA ALA A 13 2.99 -12.21 -2.37
C ALA A 13 1.85 -11.30 -2.82
N GLU A 14 1.41 -11.49 -4.07
CA GLU A 14 0.30 -10.75 -4.70
C GLU A 14 0.45 -9.21 -4.62
N PRO A 15 1.58 -8.64 -5.07
CA PRO A 15 1.86 -7.24 -4.85
C PRO A 15 1.09 -6.33 -5.81
N SER A 16 0.68 -5.18 -5.31
CA SER A 16 0.15 -4.06 -6.09
C SER A 16 1.05 -2.83 -5.93
N ILE A 17 1.12 -1.99 -6.96
CA ILE A 17 1.88 -0.74 -6.92
C ILE A 17 1.04 0.42 -7.46
N GLY A 18 1.12 1.57 -6.79
CA GLY A 18 0.48 2.81 -7.20
C GLY A 18 1.33 4.02 -6.84
N VAL A 19 1.05 5.17 -7.46
CA VAL A 19 1.79 6.42 -7.22
C VAL A 19 0.78 7.55 -7.13
N THR A 20 0.82 8.31 -6.05
CA THR A 20 -0.01 9.51 -5.87
C THR A 20 0.60 10.69 -6.63
N SER A 21 -0.18 11.75 -6.86
CA SER A 21 0.29 12.93 -7.59
C SER A 21 1.42 13.68 -6.88
N SER A 22 1.58 13.49 -5.56
CA SER A 22 2.72 14.03 -4.78
C SER A 22 4.04 13.32 -5.09
N GLY A 23 3.98 12.17 -5.76
CA GLY A 23 5.14 11.34 -6.10
C GLY A 23 5.42 10.24 -5.07
N CYS A 24 4.59 10.10 -4.04
CA CYS A 24 4.70 8.98 -3.12
C CYS A 24 4.26 7.68 -3.82
N ILE A 25 5.11 6.66 -3.73
CA ILE A 25 4.92 5.32 -4.26
C ILE A 25 4.38 4.44 -3.14
N PHE A 26 3.33 3.68 -3.44
CA PHE A 26 2.76 2.68 -2.56
C PHE A 26 2.98 1.30 -3.15
N PHE A 27 3.58 0.41 -2.36
CA PHE A 27 3.68 -1.01 -2.62
C PHE A 27 2.86 -1.73 -1.55
N ILE A 28 1.84 -2.46 -1.98
CA ILE A 28 0.96 -3.21 -1.08
C ILE A 28 1.18 -4.69 -1.36
N ALA A 29 1.68 -5.40 -0.36
CA ALA A 29 1.81 -6.85 -0.36
C ALA A 29 1.55 -7.36 1.06
N PHE A 30 0.98 -8.55 1.17
CA PHE A 30 0.41 -9.03 2.44
C PHE A 30 -0.46 -7.93 3.09
N GLU A 31 -0.43 -7.78 4.41
CA GLU A 31 -1.26 -6.80 5.12
C GLU A 31 -0.72 -5.35 5.03
N LYS A 32 0.50 -5.16 4.53
CA LYS A 32 1.27 -3.93 4.75
C LYS A 32 1.25 -2.96 3.56
N PRO A 33 0.82 -1.71 3.79
CA PRO A 33 1.02 -0.62 2.85
C PRO A 33 2.40 0.00 3.04
N MET A 34 3.35 -0.42 2.20
CA MET A 34 4.71 0.12 2.17
C MET A 34 4.73 1.39 1.32
N ARG A 35 5.30 2.47 1.84
CA ARG A 35 5.35 3.78 1.17
C ARG A 35 6.78 4.27 0.98
N SER A 36 7.06 4.88 -0.17
CA SER A 36 8.26 5.66 -0.42
C SER A 36 7.89 7.03 -0.98
N CYS A 37 8.41 8.11 -0.40
CA CYS A 37 8.24 9.48 -0.93
C CYS A 37 9.59 10.09 -1.40
N ASP A 38 10.60 9.25 -1.59
CA ASP A 38 11.94 9.61 -2.07
C ASP A 38 12.30 8.86 -3.37
N HIS A 39 11.28 8.61 -4.20
CA HIS A 39 11.40 7.91 -5.49
C HIS A 39 11.88 6.45 -5.39
N GLY A 40 11.55 5.77 -4.30
CA GLY A 40 11.91 4.38 -4.07
C GLY A 40 13.30 4.19 -3.50
N GLU A 41 13.92 5.21 -2.87
CA GLU A 41 15.21 5.02 -2.19
C GLU A 41 15.02 4.38 -0.80
N THR A 42 13.99 4.79 -0.06
CA THR A 42 13.62 4.21 1.24
C THR A 42 12.12 3.93 1.33
N TRP A 43 11.78 2.93 2.14
CA TRP A 43 10.40 2.47 2.33
C TRP A 43 10.04 2.44 3.82
N VAL A 44 8.79 2.76 4.12
CA VAL A 44 8.23 2.70 5.47
C VAL A 44 6.90 1.96 5.44
N ASP A 45 6.70 1.07 6.41
CA ASP A 45 5.40 0.47 6.70
C ASP A 45 4.51 1.55 7.32
N THR A 46 3.44 1.91 6.61
CA THR A 46 2.48 2.94 7.05
C THR A 46 1.26 2.36 7.73
N SER A 47 1.23 1.05 7.99
CA SER A 47 0.10 0.44 8.67
C SER A 47 -0.09 0.98 10.10
N ASP A 48 -1.35 1.13 10.48
CA ASP A 48 -1.77 1.39 11.85
C ASP A 48 -2.82 0.35 12.29
N ILE A 49 -3.43 0.57 13.45
CA ILE A 49 -4.43 -0.35 14.03
C ILE A 49 -5.71 -0.49 13.19
N THR A 50 -5.94 0.37 12.20
CA THR A 50 -7.11 0.31 11.32
C THR A 50 -6.94 -0.70 10.17
N GLN A 51 -5.72 -1.17 9.93
CA GLN A 51 -5.43 -2.10 8.84
C GLN A 51 -5.85 -3.53 9.17
N ALA A 52 -6.07 -4.33 8.12
CA ALA A 52 -6.40 -5.74 8.27
C ALA A 52 -5.27 -6.49 9.00
N PHE A 53 -5.64 -7.42 9.88
CA PHE A 53 -4.68 -8.20 10.66
C PHE A 53 -4.25 -9.52 9.97
N PHE A 54 -4.88 -9.85 8.84
CA PHE A 54 -4.43 -10.89 7.91
C PHE A 54 -5.04 -10.63 6.52
N THR A 55 -4.49 -11.26 5.49
CA THR A 55 -5.09 -11.28 4.15
C THR A 55 -4.98 -12.65 3.47
N ASN A 56 -5.93 -12.97 2.60
CA ASN A 56 -5.84 -14.09 1.66
C ASN A 56 -5.54 -13.67 0.23
N ASP A 57 -5.74 -12.38 -0.10
CA ASP A 57 -5.54 -11.78 -1.42
C ASP A 57 -5.47 -10.25 -1.20
N PRO A 58 -4.26 -9.67 -1.09
CA PRO A 58 -4.06 -8.23 -0.94
C PRO A 58 -4.21 -7.51 -2.27
N TYR A 59 -4.88 -6.35 -2.23
CA TYR A 59 -5.02 -5.47 -3.38
C TYR A 59 -4.81 -4.01 -3.00
N GLY A 60 -3.92 -3.36 -3.73
CA GLY A 60 -3.62 -1.94 -3.57
C GLY A 60 -4.14 -1.13 -4.75
N TRP A 61 -4.73 0.04 -4.48
CA TRP A 61 -5.10 0.96 -5.54
C TRP A 61 -4.90 2.42 -5.12
N VAL A 62 -4.36 3.23 -6.03
CA VAL A 62 -4.32 4.68 -5.90
C VAL A 62 -5.30 5.27 -6.89
N ASP A 63 -6.29 6.01 -6.41
CA ASP A 63 -7.25 6.71 -7.26
C ASP A 63 -6.57 7.87 -7.99
N PRO A 64 -6.46 7.84 -9.33
CA PRO A 64 -5.77 8.87 -10.09
C PRO A 64 -6.49 10.24 -10.10
N ILE A 65 -7.72 10.32 -9.59
CA ILE A 65 -8.49 11.58 -9.54
C ILE A 65 -8.35 12.27 -8.18
N THR A 66 -8.32 11.49 -7.09
CA THR A 66 -8.36 12.02 -5.72
C THR A 66 -7.10 11.80 -4.91
N ASP A 67 -6.14 11.03 -5.42
CA ASP A 67 -4.96 10.54 -4.71
C ASP A 67 -5.26 9.65 -3.50
N ARG A 68 -6.52 9.23 -3.32
CA ARG A 68 -6.87 8.27 -2.26
C ARG A 68 -6.14 6.95 -2.49
N VAL A 69 -5.46 6.50 -1.46
CA VAL A 69 -4.81 5.19 -1.43
C VAL A 69 -5.74 4.21 -0.74
N PHE A 70 -5.93 3.04 -1.34
CA PHE A 70 -6.70 1.93 -0.79
C PHE A 70 -5.79 0.74 -0.50
N ASN A 71 -5.92 0.20 0.72
CA ASN A 71 -5.30 -1.04 1.16
C ASN A 71 -6.41 -2.07 1.42
N ILE A 72 -6.65 -2.94 0.45
CA ILE A 72 -7.84 -3.80 0.39
C ILE A 72 -7.41 -5.25 0.64
N HIS A 73 -8.13 -5.92 1.55
CA HIS A 73 -7.79 -7.28 1.97
C HIS A 73 -8.98 -8.20 1.90
N MET A 74 -8.78 -9.37 1.30
CA MET A 74 -9.71 -10.48 1.39
C MET A 74 -9.58 -11.17 2.75
N MET A 75 -10.61 -11.09 3.59
CA MET A 75 -10.64 -11.68 4.93
C MET A 75 -11.24 -13.09 4.88
N GLY A 76 -10.50 -14.04 4.34
CA GLY A 76 -11.03 -15.35 3.97
C GLY A 76 -12.14 -15.22 2.92
N LEU A 77 -13.03 -16.20 2.85
CA LEU A 77 -14.22 -16.16 1.97
C LEU A 77 -15.43 -15.47 2.63
N TRP A 78 -15.19 -14.56 3.59
CA TRP A 78 -16.23 -14.00 4.43
C TRP A 78 -16.55 -12.54 4.09
N THR A 79 -15.52 -11.69 4.06
CA THR A 79 -15.68 -10.25 3.86
C THR A 79 -14.43 -9.66 3.23
N THR A 80 -14.56 -8.41 2.78
CA THR A 80 -13.44 -7.55 2.41
C THR A 80 -13.22 -6.53 3.52
N TRP A 81 -11.97 -6.29 3.87
CA TRP A 81 -11.56 -5.14 4.69
C TRP A 81 -10.97 -4.10 3.76
N ILE A 82 -11.39 -2.83 3.88
CA ILE A 82 -10.92 -1.75 3.01
C ILE A 82 -10.37 -0.65 3.91
N GLY A 83 -9.04 -0.58 3.99
CA GLY A 83 -8.37 0.59 4.53
C GLY A 83 -8.23 1.67 3.46
N TRP A 84 -8.34 2.95 3.82
CA TRP A 84 -7.99 4.04 2.91
C TRP A 84 -7.27 5.18 3.62
N SER A 85 -6.45 5.90 2.85
CA SER A 85 -5.77 7.12 3.27
C SER A 85 -6.02 8.23 2.25
N ASP A 86 -6.25 9.44 2.76
CA ASP A 86 -6.42 10.67 1.98
C ASP A 86 -5.23 11.64 2.17
N ASP A 87 -4.17 11.22 2.86
CA ASP A 87 -3.03 12.06 3.26
C ASP A 87 -1.67 11.37 3.00
N ASP A 88 -1.55 10.73 1.83
CA ASP A 88 -0.35 9.98 1.42
C ASP A 88 0.05 8.91 2.46
N GLY A 89 -0.89 8.26 3.14
CA GLY A 89 -0.58 7.18 4.08
C GLY A 89 -0.02 7.65 5.42
N GLU A 90 -0.16 8.94 5.77
CA GLU A 90 0.17 9.42 7.12
C GLU A 90 -0.87 8.94 8.15
N THR A 91 -2.14 8.87 7.75
CA THR A 91 -3.22 8.29 8.55
C THR A 91 -4.14 7.40 7.71
N TRP A 92 -4.77 6.44 8.37
CA TRP A 92 -5.69 5.50 7.73
C TRP A 92 -7.07 5.45 8.40
N ALA A 93 -8.08 5.14 7.59
CA ALA A 93 -9.44 4.82 8.02
C ALA A 93 -9.85 3.43 7.50
N ALA A 94 -10.86 2.82 8.11
CA ALA A 94 -11.41 1.50 7.78
C ALA A 94 -12.92 1.41 8.04
#